data_AF-A0A0G3BR60-F1
#
_entry.id   AF-A0A0G3BR60-F1
#
_cell.length_a   1.000
_cell.length_b   1.000
_cell.length_c   1.000
_cell.angle_alpha   90.00
_cell.angle_beta   90.00
_cell.angle_gamma   90.00
#
_symmetry.space_group_name_H-M   'P 1'
#
loop_
_entity.id
_entity.type
_entity.pdbx_description
1 polymer ?
#
loop_
_entity_poly.entity_id
_entity_poly.type
_entity_poly.pdbx_seq_one_letter_code
_entity_poly.pdbx_strand_id
1 'polypeptide(L)'
;MHNVSRWTALAAAAFLSSMVPSVHAAPTYAGSVEVSGIRFITGDLAPDDGQAPSLEFTESGSLYSRSEFYYGGHWHDDEFEEAAAFQPLVDTDSRGSSTTTLTASADGMRTTGSGEGDYAHFTRTAITSLDGIRVAPMTSVTITGTVTLSLECAQPAGMTCLGSGDFPHNWMTFRFHETDTRDWSTSLTEFEGLPWDFVGTRDVTQSFSLHLENQTDQAQFARFTMSQGLALGNISPVPEPGTYALMGLGLAAVGFARRRRGA
;
A
#
# COMPACT_ATOMS: atom_id res chain seq x y z
N MET A 1 22.26 60.38 29.16
CA MET A 1 22.14 58.92 29.40
C MET A 1 20.65 58.56 29.41
N HIS A 2 20.29 57.36 28.93
CA HIS A 2 18.95 56.76 28.93
C HIS A 2 17.92 57.26 27.89
N ASN A 3 17.98 56.71 26.66
CA ASN A 3 16.80 56.54 25.79
C ASN A 3 16.97 55.44 24.70
N VAL A 4 18.16 54.83 24.56
CA VAL A 4 18.44 53.81 23.54
C VAL A 4 17.74 52.45 23.82
N SER A 5 17.31 52.18 25.06
CA SER A 5 16.78 50.85 25.44
C SER A 5 15.35 50.56 25.00
N ARG A 6 14.52 51.58 24.73
CA ARG A 6 13.10 51.38 24.36
C ARG A 6 12.92 51.02 22.89
N TRP A 7 13.73 51.59 22.01
CA TRP A 7 13.67 51.32 20.57
C TRP A 7 14.28 49.97 20.20
N THR A 8 15.30 49.52 20.93
CA THR A 8 15.91 48.18 20.75
C THR A 8 14.96 47.05 21.19
N ALA A 9 14.19 47.25 22.25
CA ALA A 9 13.19 46.26 22.70
C ALA A 9 12.03 46.10 21.69
N LEU A 10 11.56 47.20 21.09
CA LEU A 10 10.48 47.18 20.09
C LEU A 10 10.90 46.53 18.76
N ALA A 11 12.13 46.80 18.31
CA ALA A 11 12.68 46.16 17.10
C ALA A 11 12.87 44.64 17.27
N ALA A 12 13.27 44.18 18.47
CA ALA A 12 13.40 42.76 18.77
C ALA A 12 12.03 42.05 18.81
N ALA A 13 11.00 42.67 19.39
CA ALA A 13 9.65 42.12 19.43
C ALA A 13 9.02 42.00 18.04
N ALA A 14 9.22 42.99 17.16
CA ALA A 14 8.73 42.95 15.78
C ALA A 14 9.37 41.81 14.96
N PHE A 15 10.67 41.55 15.15
CA PHE A 15 11.39 40.45 14.51
C PHE A 15 10.91 39.08 15.01
N LEU A 16 10.59 38.95 16.30
CA LEU A 16 10.03 37.72 16.88
C LEU A 16 8.61 37.43 16.37
N SER A 17 7.79 38.46 16.12
CA SER A 17 6.44 38.27 15.57
C SER A 17 6.40 37.90 14.09
N SER A 18 7.45 38.19 13.31
CA SER A 18 7.56 37.72 11.91
C SER A 18 8.04 36.27 11.79
N MET A 19 8.44 35.65 12.90
CA MET A 19 8.83 34.23 12.95
C MET A 19 7.63 33.35 13.34
N VAL A 20 6.46 33.57 12.73
CA VAL A 20 5.38 32.59 12.82
C VAL A 20 5.86 31.36 12.06
N PRO A 21 6.08 30.21 12.71
CA PRO A 21 6.38 28.99 11.98
C PRO A 21 5.19 28.76 11.04
N SER A 22 5.47 28.64 9.74
CA SER A 22 4.51 28.11 8.79
C SER A 22 4.17 26.71 9.26
N VAL A 23 3.01 26.56 9.91
CA VAL A 23 2.44 25.25 10.20
C VAL A 23 1.93 24.74 8.87
N HIS A 24 2.83 24.10 8.11
CA HIS A 24 2.41 23.31 6.97
C HIS A 24 1.64 22.12 7.53
N ALA A 25 0.38 21.95 7.09
CA ALA A 25 -0.35 20.73 7.36
C ALA A 25 0.50 19.57 6.84
N ALA A 26 0.69 18.55 7.69
CA ALA A 26 1.42 17.37 7.28
C ALA A 26 0.73 16.78 6.04
N PRO A 27 1.50 16.28 5.06
CA PRO A 27 0.90 15.62 3.92
C PRO A 27 0.09 14.42 4.42
N THR A 28 -1.13 14.30 3.88
CA THR A 28 -1.99 13.16 4.11
C THR A 28 -2.07 12.34 2.84
N TYR A 29 -1.86 11.05 2.99
CA TYR A 29 -2.00 10.08 1.93
C TYR A 29 -3.04 9.04 2.33
N ALA A 30 -3.85 8.64 1.37
CA ALA A 30 -4.74 7.51 1.49
C ALA A 30 -4.71 6.72 0.19
N GLY A 31 -4.95 5.42 0.30
CA GLY A 31 -5.04 4.56 -0.85
C GLY A 31 -5.91 3.37 -0.55
N SER A 32 -6.47 2.78 -1.58
CA SER A 32 -7.11 1.48 -1.49
C SER A 32 -6.87 0.66 -2.72
N VAL A 33 -6.71 -0.64 -2.52
CA VAL A 33 -6.69 -1.63 -3.57
C VAL A 33 -7.85 -2.56 -3.30
N GLU A 34 -8.72 -2.75 -4.28
CA GLU A 34 -9.89 -3.60 -4.19
C GLU A 34 -9.91 -4.58 -5.36
N VAL A 35 -10.00 -5.87 -5.06
CA VAL A 35 -10.38 -6.90 -6.04
C VAL A 35 -11.84 -7.24 -5.79
N SER A 36 -12.69 -7.12 -6.81
CA SER A 36 -14.12 -7.38 -6.69
C SER A 36 -14.71 -8.05 -7.91
N GLY A 37 -15.92 -8.60 -7.73
CA GLY A 37 -16.68 -9.24 -8.81
C GLY A 37 -16.03 -10.52 -9.32
N ILE A 38 -15.37 -11.27 -8.43
CA ILE A 38 -14.71 -12.53 -8.77
C ILE A 38 -15.77 -13.53 -9.25
N ARG A 39 -15.55 -14.13 -10.42
CA ARG A 39 -16.43 -15.15 -10.99
C ARG A 39 -15.61 -16.33 -11.49
N PHE A 40 -16.13 -17.52 -11.25
CA PHE A 40 -15.59 -18.77 -11.77
C PHE A 40 -16.53 -19.30 -12.84
N ILE A 41 -16.01 -19.50 -14.04
CA ILE A 41 -16.73 -20.02 -15.20
C ILE A 41 -16.09 -21.34 -15.57
N THR A 42 -16.85 -22.44 -15.50
CA THR A 42 -16.37 -23.76 -15.89
C THR A 42 -16.78 -24.10 -17.31
N GLY A 43 -15.90 -24.75 -18.07
CA GLY A 43 -16.18 -25.25 -19.41
C GLY A 43 -15.76 -26.71 -19.55
N ASP A 44 -16.54 -27.49 -20.29
CA ASP A 44 -16.27 -28.88 -20.59
C ASP A 44 -15.25 -29.00 -21.74
N LEU A 45 -14.12 -29.66 -21.50
CA LEU A 45 -13.09 -29.91 -22.51
C LEU A 45 -13.34 -31.21 -23.29
N ALA A 46 -14.22 -32.10 -22.81
CA ALA A 46 -14.51 -33.41 -23.40
C ALA A 46 -16.01 -33.76 -23.33
N PRO A 47 -16.89 -33.06 -24.06
CA PRO A 47 -18.36 -33.18 -23.91
C PRO A 47 -18.96 -34.56 -24.20
N ASP A 48 -18.19 -35.48 -24.78
CA ASP A 48 -18.60 -36.85 -25.09
C ASP A 48 -18.24 -37.86 -23.99
N ASP A 49 -17.54 -37.46 -22.92
CA ASP A 49 -17.09 -38.37 -21.85
C ASP A 49 -18.15 -38.61 -20.75
N GLY A 50 -19.26 -37.88 -20.80
CA GLY A 50 -20.37 -37.97 -19.86
C GLY A 50 -20.11 -37.35 -18.49
N GLN A 51 -19.00 -36.61 -18.31
CA GLN A 51 -18.64 -35.91 -17.10
C GLN A 51 -18.99 -34.43 -17.23
N ALA A 52 -19.76 -33.90 -16.27
CA ALA A 52 -20.05 -32.47 -16.25
C ALA A 52 -18.85 -31.68 -15.71
N PRO A 53 -18.51 -30.51 -16.30
CA PRO A 53 -17.46 -29.67 -15.77
C PRO A 53 -17.86 -29.15 -14.40
N SER A 54 -16.96 -29.24 -13.42
CA SER A 54 -17.25 -28.76 -12.07
C SER A 54 -16.02 -28.23 -11.34
N LEU A 55 -16.31 -27.32 -10.42
CA LEU A 55 -15.38 -26.67 -9.52
C LEU A 55 -15.93 -26.79 -8.10
N GLU A 56 -15.19 -27.42 -7.20
CA GLU A 56 -15.56 -27.59 -5.81
C GLU A 56 -14.55 -26.83 -4.93
N PHE A 57 -15.05 -25.99 -4.03
CA PHE A 57 -14.23 -25.35 -3.01
C PHE A 57 -14.26 -26.24 -1.78
N THR A 58 -13.11 -26.74 -1.36
CA THR A 58 -12.99 -27.39 -0.06
C THR A 58 -12.86 -26.32 1.04
N GLU A 59 -13.27 -26.63 2.27
CA GLU A 59 -13.21 -25.69 3.40
C GLU A 59 -11.77 -25.34 3.83
N SER A 60 -10.74 -25.93 3.21
CA SER A 60 -9.35 -25.61 3.50
C SER A 60 -8.92 -24.35 2.76
N GLY A 61 -8.56 -23.30 3.48
CA GLY A 61 -7.96 -22.09 2.92
C GLY A 61 -7.59 -21.15 4.05
N SER A 62 -6.67 -20.23 3.77
CA SER A 62 -6.12 -19.30 4.76
C SER A 62 -6.16 -17.88 4.21
N LEU A 63 -6.75 -16.99 4.99
CA LEU A 63 -6.63 -15.55 4.78
C LEU A 63 -5.51 -15.07 5.68
N TYR A 64 -4.47 -14.46 5.11
CA TYR A 64 -3.36 -13.90 5.87
C TYR A 64 -3.15 -12.42 5.57
N SER A 65 -3.12 -11.61 6.63
CA SER A 65 -2.69 -10.22 6.55
C SER A 65 -1.22 -10.13 6.92
N ARG A 66 -0.45 -9.31 6.20
CA ARG A 66 0.89 -8.90 6.62
C ARG A 66 1.04 -7.39 6.51
N SER A 67 1.46 -6.77 7.61
CA SER A 67 1.82 -5.36 7.65
C SER A 67 3.34 -5.25 7.76
N GLU A 68 3.96 -4.46 6.88
CA GLU A 68 5.38 -4.12 6.98
C GLU A 68 5.52 -2.60 7.13
N PHE A 69 6.10 -2.17 8.25
CA PHE A 69 6.38 -0.76 8.48
C PHE A 69 7.88 -0.49 8.32
N TYR A 70 8.23 0.49 7.50
CA TYR A 70 9.60 0.98 7.41
C TYR A 70 9.72 2.34 8.09
N TYR A 71 10.28 2.34 9.30
CA TYR A 71 10.48 3.56 10.08
C TYR A 71 11.92 3.63 10.58
N GLY A 72 12.55 4.80 10.42
CA GLY A 72 13.88 5.06 10.98
C GLY A 72 15.01 4.17 10.41
N GLY A 73 14.86 3.64 9.19
CA GLY A 73 15.86 2.77 8.57
C GLY A 73 15.70 1.28 8.87
N HIS A 74 14.63 0.89 9.57
CA HIS A 74 14.39 -0.48 9.99
C HIS A 74 13.02 -0.96 9.51
N TRP A 75 12.98 -2.20 9.00
CA TRP A 75 11.74 -2.93 8.75
C TRP A 75 11.24 -3.50 10.08
N HIS A 76 9.97 -3.24 10.36
CA HIS A 76 9.24 -3.91 11.41
C HIS A 76 8.23 -4.84 10.76
N ASP A 77 8.47 -6.14 10.92
CA ASP A 77 7.49 -7.17 10.60
C ASP A 77 6.43 -7.18 11.70
N ASP A 78 5.17 -6.94 11.34
CA ASP A 78 4.03 -7.08 12.24
C ASP A 78 3.23 -8.35 11.98
N GLU A 79 2.32 -8.56 12.93
CA GLU A 79 1.60 -9.78 13.26
C GLU A 79 0.95 -10.48 12.07
N PHE A 80 1.02 -11.81 12.11
CA PHE A 80 0.26 -12.67 11.22
C PHE A 80 -1.11 -12.91 11.84
N GLU A 81 -2.15 -12.32 11.26
CA GLU A 81 -3.52 -12.75 11.52
C GLU A 81 -3.93 -13.77 10.47
N GLU A 82 -4.35 -14.94 10.95
CA GLU A 82 -4.89 -16.02 10.12
C GLU A 82 -6.39 -16.15 10.41
N ALA A 83 -7.21 -16.06 9.37
CA ALA A 83 -8.62 -16.43 9.44
C ALA A 83 -8.89 -17.65 8.55
N ALA A 84 -9.89 -18.44 8.96
CA ALA A 84 -10.41 -19.52 8.14
C ALA A 84 -10.90 -18.97 6.79
N ALA A 85 -10.79 -19.79 5.74
CA ALA A 85 -11.29 -19.46 4.41
C ALA A 85 -12.71 -18.86 4.47
N PHE A 86 -12.92 -17.81 3.68
CA PHE A 86 -14.22 -17.14 3.50
C PHE A 86 -14.80 -16.42 4.73
N GLN A 87 -14.12 -16.39 5.88
CA GLN A 87 -14.47 -15.50 6.98
C GLN A 87 -13.90 -14.10 6.74
N PRO A 88 -14.68 -13.03 6.93
CA PRO A 88 -14.13 -11.68 6.87
C PRO A 88 -12.97 -11.50 7.85
N LEU A 89 -11.77 -11.24 7.33
CA LEU A 89 -10.63 -10.79 8.12
C LEU A 89 -10.63 -9.27 8.12
N VAL A 90 -10.71 -8.65 9.31
CA VAL A 90 -10.54 -7.22 9.48
C VAL A 90 -9.39 -6.97 10.43
N ASP A 91 -8.23 -6.66 9.87
CA ASP A 91 -7.02 -6.35 10.60
C ASP A 91 -6.76 -4.85 10.51
N THR A 92 -6.67 -4.17 11.66
CA THR A 92 -6.32 -2.75 11.72
C THR A 92 -5.02 -2.57 12.48
N ASP A 93 -4.02 -2.05 11.79
CA ASP A 93 -2.74 -1.71 12.38
C ASP A 93 -2.57 -0.20 12.36
N SER A 94 -2.18 0.36 13.50
CA SER A 94 -1.94 1.78 13.67
C SER A 94 -0.58 2.01 14.33
N ARG A 95 0.32 2.69 13.60
CA ARG A 95 1.62 3.12 14.12
C ARG A 95 1.77 4.61 13.93
N GLY A 96 1.70 5.36 15.03
CA GLY A 96 1.65 6.82 14.98
C GLY A 96 0.36 7.29 14.31
N SER A 97 0.50 8.01 13.20
CA SER A 97 -0.59 8.58 12.41
C SER A 97 -0.98 7.75 11.18
N SER A 98 -0.31 6.62 10.95
CA SER A 98 -0.64 5.70 9.85
C SER A 98 -1.63 4.66 10.34
N THR A 99 -2.67 4.39 9.55
CA THR A 99 -3.66 3.34 9.79
C THR A 99 -3.81 2.51 8.52
N THR A 100 -3.94 1.20 8.65
CA THR A 100 -4.34 0.37 7.51
C THR A 100 -5.34 -0.67 7.94
N THR A 101 -6.29 -0.94 7.05
CA THR A 101 -7.38 -1.88 7.24
C THR A 101 -7.40 -2.82 6.04
N LEU A 102 -7.39 -4.12 6.31
CA LEU A 102 -7.67 -5.17 5.33
C LEU A 102 -9.08 -5.67 5.53
N THR A 103 -9.80 -5.95 4.44
CA THR A 103 -11.02 -6.75 4.42
C THR A 103 -10.91 -7.79 3.31
N ALA A 104 -11.04 -9.08 3.64
CA ALA A 104 -11.02 -10.15 2.64
C ALA A 104 -12.26 -11.04 2.77
N SER A 105 -12.81 -11.51 1.64
CA SER A 105 -14.02 -12.33 1.58
C SER A 105 -14.03 -13.22 0.33
N ALA A 106 -15.05 -14.08 0.21
CA ALA A 106 -15.27 -14.90 -1.00
C ALA A 106 -15.48 -14.05 -2.27
N ASP A 107 -16.12 -12.89 -2.13
CA ASP A 107 -16.53 -12.04 -3.25
C ASP A 107 -15.43 -11.07 -3.71
N GLY A 108 -14.34 -10.97 -2.94
CA GLY A 108 -13.28 -10.02 -3.19
C GLY A 108 -12.41 -9.70 -1.97
N MET A 109 -11.43 -8.83 -2.20
CA MET A 109 -10.54 -8.28 -1.18
C MET A 109 -10.47 -6.76 -1.30
N ARG A 110 -10.21 -6.08 -0.18
CA ARG A 110 -10.01 -4.65 -0.12
C ARG A 110 -8.97 -4.30 0.95
N THR A 111 -7.89 -3.64 0.57
CA THR A 111 -6.92 -3.05 1.49
C THR A 111 -7.10 -1.55 1.39
N THR A 112 -7.29 -0.88 2.52
CA THR A 112 -7.31 0.58 2.62
C THR A 112 -6.21 1.03 3.57
N GLY A 113 -5.33 1.92 3.14
CA GLY A 113 -4.30 2.50 3.98
C GLY A 113 -4.40 4.01 3.99
N SER A 114 -4.09 4.64 5.12
CA SER A 114 -3.90 6.06 5.23
C SER A 114 -2.77 6.39 6.17
N GLY A 115 -2.22 7.60 6.04
CA GLY A 115 -1.29 8.12 7.02
C GLY A 115 -1.04 9.59 6.86
N GLU A 116 -0.44 10.16 7.91
CA GLU A 116 -0.08 11.57 8.00
C GLU A 116 1.37 11.68 8.48
N GLY A 117 2.15 12.63 7.95
CA GLY A 117 3.45 13.01 8.53
C GLY A 117 4.71 12.60 7.76
N ASP A 118 5.87 12.96 8.34
CA ASP A 118 7.18 13.06 7.67
C ASP A 118 8.03 11.77 7.65
N TYR A 119 7.54 10.65 8.19
CA TYR A 119 8.44 9.51 8.52
C TYR A 119 7.94 8.10 8.18
N ALA A 120 6.84 7.94 7.45
CA ALA A 120 6.32 6.61 7.17
C ALA A 120 6.49 6.27 5.68
N HIS A 121 7.50 5.46 5.37
CA HIS A 121 7.34 4.49 4.30
C HIS A 121 6.58 3.32 4.92
N PHE A 122 5.40 3.04 4.39
CA PHE A 122 4.60 1.95 4.87
C PHE A 122 4.16 1.07 3.71
N THR A 123 4.35 -0.24 3.88
CA THR A 123 3.95 -1.24 2.90
C THR A 123 3.02 -2.23 3.60
N ARG A 124 1.74 -2.21 3.27
CA ARG A 124 0.83 -3.30 3.66
C ARG A 124 0.75 -4.27 2.51
N THR A 125 0.90 -5.55 2.80
CA THR A 125 0.63 -6.62 1.84
C THR A 125 -0.39 -7.56 2.44
N ALA A 126 -1.60 -7.51 1.90
CA ALA A 126 -2.64 -8.46 2.24
C ALA A 126 -2.62 -9.62 1.26
N ILE A 127 -2.69 -10.84 1.77
CA ILE A 127 -2.65 -12.02 0.91
C ILE A 127 -3.75 -12.99 1.29
N THR A 128 -4.62 -13.26 0.34
CA THR A 128 -5.64 -14.28 0.44
C THR A 128 -5.18 -15.53 -0.29
N SER A 129 -5.09 -16.65 0.42
CA SER A 129 -4.89 -17.96 -0.20
C SER A 129 -6.14 -18.80 -0.06
N LEU A 130 -6.82 -19.03 -1.16
CA LEU A 130 -7.81 -20.08 -1.27
C LEU A 130 -7.07 -21.37 -1.64
N ASP A 131 -6.77 -22.15 -0.62
CA ASP A 131 -6.31 -23.51 -0.79
C ASP A 131 -7.49 -24.41 -1.20
N GLY A 132 -7.21 -25.58 -1.77
CA GLY A 132 -8.23 -26.62 -1.88
C GLY A 132 -9.38 -26.37 -2.86
N ILE A 133 -9.08 -25.83 -4.04
CA ILE A 133 -10.01 -25.88 -5.17
C ILE A 133 -9.86 -27.25 -5.86
N ARG A 134 -10.95 -28.00 -6.01
CA ARG A 134 -10.95 -29.26 -6.77
C ARG A 134 -11.60 -29.04 -8.11
N VAL A 135 -10.86 -29.32 -9.18
CA VAL A 135 -11.29 -29.18 -10.57
C VAL A 135 -11.57 -30.57 -11.13
N ALA A 136 -12.77 -30.82 -11.64
CA ALA A 136 -13.11 -32.12 -12.23
C ALA A 136 -12.23 -32.46 -13.45
N PRO A 137 -12.13 -33.75 -13.85
CA PRO A 137 -11.49 -34.16 -15.10
C PRO A 137 -12.00 -33.34 -16.29
N MET A 138 -11.16 -33.16 -17.30
CA MET A 138 -11.53 -32.51 -18.56
C MET A 138 -12.30 -31.19 -18.39
N THR A 139 -11.91 -30.38 -17.39
CA THR A 139 -12.61 -29.13 -17.05
C THR A 139 -11.69 -27.94 -17.24
N SER A 140 -12.15 -26.94 -17.97
CA SER A 140 -11.56 -25.61 -17.99
C SER A 140 -12.19 -24.72 -16.93
N VAL A 141 -11.40 -23.82 -16.34
CA VAL A 141 -11.85 -22.82 -15.37
C VAL A 141 -11.34 -21.48 -15.84
N THR A 142 -12.25 -20.54 -16.03
CA THR A 142 -11.93 -19.13 -16.29
C THR A 142 -12.35 -18.30 -15.09
N ILE A 143 -11.38 -17.59 -14.51
CA ILE A 143 -11.57 -16.72 -13.35
C ILE A 143 -11.53 -15.29 -13.85
N THR A 144 -12.63 -14.57 -13.68
CA THR A 144 -12.71 -13.16 -14.05
C THR A 144 -12.96 -12.30 -12.83
N GLY A 145 -12.60 -11.03 -12.92
CA GLY A 145 -12.84 -10.05 -11.87
C GLY A 145 -12.36 -8.67 -12.27
N THR A 146 -12.42 -7.75 -11.32
CA THR A 146 -11.97 -6.37 -11.50
C THR A 146 -11.06 -5.99 -10.34
N VAL A 147 -9.95 -5.32 -10.64
CA VAL A 147 -9.07 -4.68 -9.67
C VAL A 147 -9.27 -3.17 -9.78
N THR A 148 -9.55 -2.52 -8.66
CA THR A 148 -9.65 -1.06 -8.55
C THR A 148 -8.58 -0.57 -7.58
N LEU A 149 -7.71 0.29 -8.07
CA LEU A 149 -6.77 1.07 -7.27
C LEU A 149 -7.33 2.49 -7.13
N SER A 150 -7.49 2.95 -5.90
CA SER A 150 -7.80 4.35 -5.59
C SER A 150 -6.64 4.92 -4.79
N LEU A 151 -6.13 6.07 -5.20
CA LEU A 151 -5.07 6.80 -4.50
C LEU A 151 -5.54 8.22 -4.26
N GLU A 152 -5.34 8.71 -3.05
CA GLU A 152 -5.58 10.08 -2.66
C GLU A 152 -4.31 10.64 -2.02
N CYS A 153 -3.80 11.70 -2.63
CA CYS A 153 -2.65 12.44 -2.14
C CYS A 153 -3.07 13.89 -1.93
N ALA A 154 -3.19 14.29 -0.68
CA ALA A 154 -3.42 15.67 -0.29
C ALA A 154 -2.10 16.24 0.29
N GLN A 155 -1.41 17.01 -0.54
CA GLN A 155 -0.17 17.70 -0.19
C GLN A 155 -0.36 19.22 -0.28
N PRO A 156 0.30 20.01 0.58
CA PRO A 156 0.52 21.43 0.34
C PRO A 156 1.11 21.71 -1.05
N ALA A 157 0.74 22.83 -1.66
CA ALA A 157 1.19 23.20 -3.00
C ALA A 157 2.73 23.16 -3.11
N GLY A 158 3.24 22.37 -4.05
CA GLY A 158 4.68 22.25 -4.33
C GLY A 158 5.37 21.02 -3.74
N MET A 159 4.67 20.15 -3.00
CA MET A 159 5.18 18.84 -2.60
C MET A 159 4.52 17.72 -3.42
N THR A 160 5.31 16.71 -3.81
CA THR A 160 4.87 15.54 -4.57
C THR A 160 4.80 14.34 -3.64
N CYS A 161 3.72 13.55 -3.70
CA CYS A 161 3.73 12.22 -3.11
C CYS A 161 4.66 11.35 -3.94
N LEU A 162 5.92 11.20 -3.52
CA LEU A 162 6.80 10.19 -4.11
C LEU A 162 6.32 8.83 -3.59
N GLY A 163 5.74 8.03 -4.49
CA GLY A 163 5.73 6.60 -4.26
C GLY A 163 7.19 6.15 -4.10
N SER A 164 7.54 5.53 -2.97
CA SER A 164 8.72 4.66 -2.96
C SER A 164 8.56 3.66 -4.11
N GLY A 165 9.67 3.20 -4.70
CA GLY A 165 9.67 2.32 -5.88
C GLY A 165 8.89 0.99 -5.75
N ASP A 166 8.28 0.73 -4.60
CA ASP A 166 7.27 -0.30 -4.38
C ASP A 166 5.89 0.29 -4.69
N PHE A 167 5.40 0.03 -5.91
CA PHE A 167 4.07 0.45 -6.33
C PHE A 167 2.97 -0.35 -5.60
N PRO A 168 1.73 0.17 -5.49
CA PRO A 168 0.59 -0.70 -5.23
C PRO A 168 0.59 -1.81 -6.27
N HIS A 169 0.75 -3.04 -5.82
CA HIS A 169 0.93 -4.20 -6.68
C HIS A 169 -0.12 -5.23 -6.35
N ASN A 170 -0.73 -5.81 -7.38
CA ASN A 170 -1.59 -6.97 -7.22
C ASN A 170 -0.92 -8.12 -7.95
N TRP A 171 -0.73 -9.23 -7.27
CA TRP A 171 -0.28 -10.46 -7.90
C TRP A 171 -1.31 -11.54 -7.62
N MET A 172 -1.70 -12.22 -8.69
CA MET A 172 -2.59 -13.36 -8.61
C MET A 172 -1.82 -14.58 -9.11
N THR A 173 -2.01 -15.71 -8.46
CA THR A 173 -1.35 -16.95 -8.82
C THR A 173 -2.36 -18.08 -8.71
N PHE A 174 -2.42 -18.93 -9.73
CA PHE A 174 -3.31 -20.10 -9.73
C PHE A 174 -2.46 -21.34 -10.04
N ARG A 175 -2.30 -22.22 -9.05
CA ARG A 175 -1.34 -23.33 -9.08
C ARG A 175 -2.04 -24.66 -8.88
N PHE A 176 -1.83 -25.65 -9.75
CA PHE A 176 -2.18 -27.05 -9.45
C PHE A 176 -1.15 -27.67 -8.50
N HIS A 177 -1.60 -28.50 -7.55
CA HIS A 177 -0.74 -29.08 -6.50
C HIS A 177 -0.30 -30.52 -6.77
N GLU A 178 -0.74 -31.14 -7.86
CA GLU A 178 -0.50 -32.57 -8.08
C GLU A 178 0.81 -32.83 -8.82
N THR A 179 1.88 -33.01 -8.02
CA THR A 179 3.08 -33.80 -8.33
C THR A 179 4.04 -33.36 -9.45
N ASP A 180 3.71 -32.40 -10.31
CA ASP A 180 4.63 -31.90 -11.33
C ASP A 180 4.78 -30.37 -11.31
N THR A 181 6.02 -29.94 -11.47
CA THR A 181 6.65 -28.64 -11.15
C THR A 181 6.15 -27.42 -11.94
N ARG A 182 4.96 -27.46 -12.56
CA ARG A 182 4.47 -26.37 -13.42
C ARG A 182 3.65 -25.35 -12.64
N ASP A 183 4.35 -24.33 -12.18
CA ASP A 183 3.77 -23.10 -11.66
C ASP A 183 3.25 -22.22 -12.80
N TRP A 184 1.93 -22.08 -12.90
CA TRP A 184 1.31 -21.06 -13.72
C TRP A 184 1.03 -19.84 -12.84
N SER A 185 1.89 -18.83 -12.92
CA SER A 185 1.64 -17.54 -12.27
C SER A 185 1.32 -16.51 -13.34
N THR A 186 0.31 -15.70 -13.08
CA THR A 186 -0.10 -14.60 -13.93
C THR A 186 -0.17 -13.37 -13.04
N SER A 187 0.97 -12.70 -12.93
CA SER A 187 1.03 -11.48 -12.16
C SER A 187 0.31 -10.39 -12.95
N LEU A 188 -0.77 -9.85 -12.39
CA LEU A 188 -1.40 -8.64 -12.92
C LEU A 188 -0.57 -7.42 -12.46
N THR A 189 0.69 -7.35 -12.90
CA THR A 189 1.63 -6.28 -12.56
C THR A 189 1.36 -5.02 -13.40
N GLU A 190 0.13 -4.52 -13.43
CA GLU A 190 -0.25 -3.46 -14.39
C GLU A 190 -0.77 -2.17 -13.75
N PHE A 191 -0.19 -1.80 -12.61
CA PHE A 191 -0.10 -0.37 -12.24
C PHE A 191 1.33 0.16 -12.39
N GLU A 192 2.15 -0.46 -13.23
CA GLU A 192 3.43 0.10 -13.67
C GLU A 192 3.18 1.42 -14.42
N GLY A 193 3.90 2.48 -14.04
CA GLY A 193 3.84 3.77 -14.75
C GLY A 193 2.92 4.83 -14.15
N LEU A 194 2.50 4.70 -12.88
CA LEU A 194 2.06 5.88 -12.15
C LEU A 194 3.22 6.89 -12.09
N PRO A 195 3.02 8.16 -12.51
CA PRO A 195 4.03 9.19 -12.36
C PRO A 195 4.41 9.29 -10.88
N TRP A 196 5.71 9.38 -10.62
CA TRP A 196 6.26 9.49 -9.26
C TRP A 196 5.83 10.79 -8.57
N ASP A 197 5.22 11.72 -9.30
CA ASP A 197 4.87 13.07 -8.88
C ASP A 197 3.36 13.34 -8.84
N PHE A 198 2.54 12.31 -8.63
CA PHE A 198 1.09 12.45 -8.60
C PHE A 198 0.60 13.28 -7.39
N VAL A 199 -0.32 14.23 -7.65
CA VAL A 199 -1.06 15.02 -6.64
C VAL A 199 -2.55 14.96 -6.98
N GLY A 200 -3.40 14.74 -5.98
CA GLY A 200 -4.86 14.66 -6.12
C GLY A 200 -5.40 13.24 -5.91
N THR A 201 -6.54 12.95 -6.54
CA THR A 201 -7.19 11.62 -6.48
C THR A 201 -7.04 10.91 -7.82
N ARG A 202 -6.67 9.63 -7.80
CA ARG A 202 -6.58 8.79 -8.99
C ARG A 202 -7.20 7.44 -8.73
N ASP A 203 -8.14 7.09 -9.59
CA ASP A 203 -8.75 5.78 -9.64
C ASP A 203 -8.32 5.08 -10.93
N VAL A 204 -7.89 3.83 -10.81
CA VAL A 204 -7.56 2.97 -11.94
C VAL A 204 -8.30 1.65 -11.75
N THR A 205 -9.16 1.31 -12.71
CA THR A 205 -9.94 0.08 -12.70
C THR A 205 -9.54 -0.78 -13.90
N GLN A 206 -9.18 -2.03 -13.65
CA GLN A 206 -8.79 -3.00 -14.67
C GLN A 206 -9.53 -4.31 -14.47
N SER A 207 -10.11 -4.86 -15.53
CA SER A 207 -10.65 -6.22 -15.51
C SER A 207 -9.55 -7.24 -15.81
N PHE A 208 -9.62 -8.41 -15.17
CA PHE A 208 -8.72 -9.53 -15.44
C PHE A 208 -9.48 -10.78 -15.84
N SER A 209 -8.77 -11.69 -16.51
CA SER A 209 -9.23 -13.04 -16.84
C SER A 209 -8.06 -14.00 -16.75
N LEU A 210 -8.17 -15.02 -15.90
CA LEU A 210 -7.21 -16.10 -15.74
C LEU A 210 -7.84 -17.38 -16.26
N HIS A 211 -7.12 -18.13 -17.08
CA HIS A 211 -7.61 -19.35 -17.69
C HIS A 211 -6.76 -20.55 -17.28
N LEU A 212 -7.44 -21.66 -16.98
CA LEU A 212 -6.87 -22.89 -16.48
C LEU A 212 -7.59 -24.06 -17.15
N GLU A 213 -6.86 -25.13 -17.43
CA GLU A 213 -7.42 -26.37 -17.95
C GLU A 213 -6.90 -27.57 -17.15
N ASN A 214 -7.81 -28.41 -16.66
CA ASN A 214 -7.51 -29.77 -16.24
C ASN A 214 -7.76 -30.70 -17.43
N GLN A 215 -6.70 -31.03 -18.17
CA GLN A 215 -6.77 -31.96 -19.31
C GLN A 215 -6.55 -33.44 -18.90
N THR A 216 -6.55 -33.74 -17.60
CA THR A 216 -6.35 -35.11 -17.09
C THR A 216 -7.69 -35.84 -16.94
N ASP A 217 -7.62 -37.16 -16.80
CA ASP A 217 -8.76 -38.03 -16.52
C ASP A 217 -9.07 -38.14 -15.01
N GLN A 218 -8.34 -37.39 -14.17
CA GLN A 218 -8.53 -37.33 -12.73
C GLN A 218 -8.91 -35.92 -12.28
N ALA A 219 -9.61 -35.82 -11.15
CA ALA A 219 -9.86 -34.53 -10.52
C ALA A 219 -8.53 -33.98 -9.98
N GLN A 220 -8.24 -32.71 -10.25
CA GLN A 220 -7.00 -32.05 -9.85
C GLN A 220 -7.26 -31.11 -8.67
N PHE A 221 -6.30 -31.04 -7.74
CA PHE A 221 -6.29 -30.02 -6.70
C PHE A 221 -5.53 -28.79 -7.16
N ALA A 222 -6.15 -27.63 -7.00
CA ALA A 222 -5.61 -26.32 -7.29
C ALA A 222 -5.61 -25.43 -6.04
N ARG A 223 -4.66 -24.51 -6.03
CA ARG A 223 -4.51 -23.39 -5.12
C ARG A 223 -4.71 -22.12 -5.91
N PHE A 224 -5.61 -21.27 -5.42
CA PHE A 224 -5.73 -19.91 -5.90
C PHE A 224 -5.21 -18.97 -4.82
N THR A 225 -4.11 -18.28 -5.12
CA THR A 225 -3.55 -17.25 -4.26
C THR A 225 -3.77 -15.90 -4.92
N MET A 226 -4.37 -14.99 -4.17
CA MET A 226 -4.59 -13.62 -4.58
C MET A 226 -3.92 -12.73 -3.54
N SER A 227 -3.00 -11.89 -3.98
CA SER A 227 -2.28 -10.98 -3.10
C SER A 227 -2.41 -9.56 -3.60
N GLN A 228 -2.63 -8.66 -2.65
CA GLN A 228 -2.71 -7.24 -2.89
C GLN A 228 -1.78 -6.49 -1.92
N GLY A 229 -0.87 -5.73 -2.49
CA GLY A 229 0.03 -4.82 -1.79
C GLY A 229 -0.42 -3.39 -1.99
N LEU A 230 -0.56 -2.66 -0.89
CA LEU A 230 -0.65 -1.21 -0.88
C LEU A 230 0.58 -0.66 -0.18
N ALA A 231 1.48 -0.08 -0.96
CA ALA A 231 2.61 0.66 -0.46
C ALA A 231 2.35 2.16 -0.60
N LEU A 232 2.47 2.88 0.51
CA LEU A 232 2.33 4.33 0.58
C LEU A 232 3.62 4.86 1.24
N GLY A 233 4.31 5.74 0.51
CA GLY A 233 5.56 6.33 0.97
C GLY A 233 5.45 7.84 1.06
N ASN A 234 6.17 8.43 2.01
CA ASN A 234 6.51 9.83 1.98
C ASN A 234 8.02 10.00 2.11
N ILE A 235 8.58 10.95 1.39
CA ILE A 235 9.91 11.47 1.67
C ILE A 235 9.78 12.59 2.69
N SER A 236 10.56 12.53 3.77
CA SER A 236 10.72 13.67 4.66
C SER A 236 11.00 14.92 3.81
N PRO A 237 10.34 16.06 4.10
CA PRO A 237 10.74 17.32 3.52
C PRO A 237 12.25 17.48 3.71
N VAL A 238 12.98 17.70 2.61
CA VAL A 238 14.35 18.19 2.73
C VAL A 238 14.25 19.50 3.54
N PRO A 239 15.07 19.71 4.59
CA PRO A 239 14.92 20.88 5.44
C PRO A 239 14.78 22.13 4.57
N GLU A 240 13.70 22.88 4.78
CA GLU A 240 13.40 24.01 3.92
C GLU A 240 14.61 24.96 3.89
N PRO A 241 14.86 25.68 2.80
CA PRO A 241 15.92 26.70 2.75
C PRO A 241 15.86 27.68 3.93
N GLY A 242 14.64 27.93 4.45
CA GLY A 242 14.42 28.71 5.67
C GLY A 242 15.03 28.10 6.93
N THR A 243 14.98 26.78 7.11
CA THR A 243 15.62 26.08 8.24
C THR A 243 17.13 26.25 8.21
N TYR A 244 17.74 26.12 7.02
CA TYR A 244 19.17 26.38 6.86
C TYR A 244 19.52 27.86 7.06
N ALA A 245 18.66 28.78 6.60
CA ALA A 245 18.85 30.21 6.82
C ALA A 245 18.74 30.57 8.31
N LEU A 246 17.78 30.01 9.04
CA LEU A 246 17.61 30.21 10.48
C LEU A 246 18.76 29.59 11.27
N MET A 247 19.22 28.40 10.88
CA MET A 247 20.43 27.79 11.44
C MET A 247 21.64 28.70 11.20
N GLY A 248 21.81 29.19 9.97
CA GLY A 248 22.87 30.13 9.59
C GLY A 248 22.82 31.44 10.39
N LEU A 249 21.62 32.02 10.55
CA LEU A 249 21.40 33.22 11.34
C LEU A 249 21.68 32.98 12.83
N GLY A 250 21.27 31.83 13.36
CA GLY A 250 21.57 31.41 14.73
C GLY A 250 23.07 31.30 14.97
N LEU A 251 23.79 30.64 14.07
CA LEU A 251 25.25 30.53 14.11
C LEU A 251 25.94 31.91 14.01
N ALA A 252 25.46 32.78 13.12
CA ALA A 252 25.96 34.14 13.00
C ALA A 252 25.76 34.93 14.30
N ALA A 253 24.58 34.87 14.90
CA ALA A 253 24.27 35.54 16.16
C ALA A 253 25.17 35.06 17.31
N VAL A 254 25.42 33.76 17.41
CA VAL A 254 26.36 33.18 18.39
C VAL A 254 27.79 33.68 18.15
N GLY A 255 28.23 33.74 16.89
CA GLY A 255 29.53 34.30 16.51
C GLY A 255 29.70 35.76 16.92
N PHE A 256 28.68 36.60 16.65
CA PHE A 256 28.66 37.99 17.08
C PHE A 256 28.68 38.15 18.61
N ALA A 257 27.92 37.33 19.33
CA ALA A 257 27.89 37.36 20.79
C ALA A 257 29.25 37.00 21.41
N ARG A 258 29.95 36.00 20.86
CA ARG A 258 31.30 35.61 21.32
C ARG A 258 32.32 36.71 21.09
N ARG A 259 32.30 37.37 19.93
CA ARG A 259 33.21 38.49 19.62
C ARG A 259 33.06 39.65 20.62
N ARG A 260 31.84 39.95 21.07
CA ARG A 260 31.58 41.02 22.04
C ARG A 260 32.03 40.72 23.47
N ARG A 261 32.30 39.46 23.82
CA ARG A 261 32.80 39.08 25.16
C ARG A 261 34.32 39.04 25.24
N GLY A 262 35.00 38.92 24.09
CA GLY A 262 36.46 38.89 24.01
C GLY A 262 37.10 40.25 23.68
N ALA A 263 36.30 41.30 23.51
CA ALA A 263 36.71 42.68 23.31
C ALA A 263 36.17 43.53 24.46
#